data_AF-A0A970QVL8-F1
#
_entry.id   AF-A0A970QVL8-F1
#
_cell.length_a   1.000
_cell.length_b   1.000
_cell.length_c   1.000
_cell.angle_alpha   90.00
_cell.angle_beta   90.00
_cell.angle_gamma   90.00
#
_symmetry.space_group_name_H-M   'P 1'
#
loop_
_entity.id
_entity.type
_entity.pdbx_description
1 polymer ?
#
loop_
_entity_poly.entity_id
_entity_poly.type
_entity_poly.pdbx_seq_one_letter_code
_entity_poly.pdbx_strand_id
1 'polypeptide(L)'
;MFRNVYTKLTEQQIAQKLAPVKAPANTCVCDACAPDALSGTNLKICTDKALELSYEFLSKQELLISQNGALPVKAAYTALTLGSVILFSHLLPDSQTAFHVVLDRKTGLATIFETWFSDEFIKDKREAQRAVYFGYAETKGSPAPEKRHAVTNRLENKGIVWTNDLGVKTFTVFNSTCYSTFIELSDPKMGIPIAAPSDYIKINDELYIFSRVEAEFSGTFILEVIDLFTVSQIGVRLGFNLDDEPEYTMYCGTGEIVGQLATFAGFTDYGGSFDMNSLNSMVLPDEKMPKGKRPVYRVHGQYPDITDEEARNAGKNPRSFPKVDESIMPSGHSMPDSDYLIGKELTVANDDGPKWQYRFIDICTLLWKDAEETEWHEETYKAFEPDKDLIMFAHVQTGSEYGKGVTAVLDFSNGLTTCFLSRIGNGYSNREVGFKVYFGVLEIKDGAQPPAYLRHQFTTELVGRAFTWNYSGGENAVTSMHVYHSPWGYSWTIYLPNGEGGLLWTSPCVYIKLRKDIYMMSWVEETSAGGQGTVLMNLKTMHDCGIFYGLGEGNQAGLSSIGAFARNAGSFDILKYYELKTK
;
A
#
# COMPACT_ATOMS: atom_id res chain seq x y z
N MET A 1 -5.39 -5.36 -9.69
CA MET A 1 -4.43 -6.20 -8.95
C MET A 1 -5.02 -6.90 -7.73
N PHE A 2 -5.59 -6.20 -6.73
CA PHE A 2 -6.18 -6.83 -5.51
C PHE A 2 -7.09 -8.04 -5.74
N ARG A 3 -7.89 -8.00 -6.81
CA ARG A 3 -8.87 -9.05 -7.15
C ARG A 3 -8.45 -9.91 -8.34
N ASN A 4 -7.21 -9.79 -8.77
CA ASN A 4 -6.68 -10.66 -9.81
C ASN A 4 -6.28 -11.99 -9.15
N VAL A 5 -6.68 -13.10 -9.75
CA VAL A 5 -6.28 -14.43 -9.29
C VAL A 5 -5.02 -14.82 -10.03
N TYR A 6 -3.88 -14.76 -9.34
CA TYR A 6 -2.60 -15.19 -9.88
C TYR A 6 -2.40 -16.69 -9.64
N THR A 7 -1.98 -17.42 -10.68
CA THR A 7 -1.65 -18.84 -10.54
C THR A 7 -0.43 -19.01 -9.64
N LYS A 8 -0.52 -19.96 -8.71
CA LYS A 8 0.62 -20.43 -7.91
C LYS A 8 1.48 -21.36 -8.76
N LEU A 9 2.39 -20.79 -9.53
CA LEU A 9 3.29 -21.56 -10.38
C LEU A 9 4.25 -22.42 -9.55
N THR A 10 4.47 -23.66 -9.96
CA THR A 10 5.51 -24.52 -9.37
C THR A 10 6.90 -24.10 -9.88
N GLU A 11 7.93 -24.47 -9.14
CA GLU A 11 9.33 -24.28 -9.55
C GLU A 11 9.60 -24.86 -10.96
N GLN A 12 9.06 -26.04 -11.26
CA GLN A 12 9.19 -26.66 -12.58
C GLN A 12 8.51 -25.85 -13.68
N GLN A 13 7.31 -25.31 -13.41
CA GLN A 13 6.58 -24.48 -14.38
C GLN A 13 7.34 -23.17 -14.65
N ILE A 14 7.89 -22.55 -13.60
CA ILE A 14 8.72 -21.34 -13.72
C ILE A 14 9.96 -21.63 -14.57
N ALA A 15 10.70 -22.70 -14.27
CA ALA A 15 11.88 -23.10 -15.04
C ALA A 15 11.53 -23.34 -16.52
N GLN A 16 10.44 -24.05 -16.81
CA GLN A 16 10.00 -24.32 -18.18
C GLN A 16 9.63 -23.05 -18.95
N LYS A 17 8.96 -22.10 -18.27
CA LYS A 17 8.53 -20.83 -18.87
C LYS A 17 9.69 -19.86 -19.07
N LEU A 18 10.71 -19.87 -18.20
CA LEU A 18 11.90 -19.02 -18.32
C LEU A 18 12.96 -19.59 -19.28
N ALA A 19 13.04 -20.91 -19.47
CA ALA A 19 14.00 -21.54 -20.38
C ALA A 19 14.05 -20.96 -21.82
N PRO A 20 12.91 -20.62 -22.49
CA PRO A 20 12.96 -20.00 -23.82
C PRO A 20 13.35 -18.52 -23.80
N VAL A 21 13.38 -17.88 -22.63
CA VAL A 21 13.64 -16.44 -22.47
C VAL A 21 15.15 -16.19 -22.45
N LYS A 22 15.70 -15.72 -23.59
CA LYS A 22 17.15 -15.54 -23.74
C LYS A 22 17.67 -14.22 -23.18
N ALA A 23 16.97 -13.12 -23.44
CA ALA A 23 17.34 -11.75 -23.09
C ALA A 23 16.08 -10.91 -22.86
N PRO A 24 16.17 -9.76 -22.17
CA PRO A 24 15.03 -8.87 -22.07
C PRO A 24 14.67 -8.32 -23.46
N ALA A 25 13.39 -8.34 -23.80
CA ALA A 25 12.89 -7.64 -24.97
C ALA A 25 13.24 -6.15 -24.84
N ASN A 26 13.86 -5.57 -25.87
CA ASN A 26 14.13 -4.14 -25.90
C ASN A 26 12.95 -3.42 -26.54
N THR A 27 12.20 -2.68 -25.74
CA THR A 27 11.06 -1.88 -26.21
C THR A 27 11.36 -0.38 -26.24
N CYS A 28 12.58 0.01 -25.85
CA CYS A 28 12.98 1.40 -25.86
C CYS A 28 13.06 1.93 -27.30
N VAL A 29 12.28 2.97 -27.59
CA VAL A 29 12.23 3.61 -28.92
C VAL A 29 13.03 4.91 -28.98
N CYS A 30 13.64 5.33 -27.87
CA CYS A 30 14.43 6.56 -27.79
C CYS A 30 15.94 6.32 -27.84
N ASP A 31 16.71 7.41 -27.88
CA ASP A 31 18.18 7.43 -27.95
C ASP A 31 18.89 6.75 -26.75
N ALA A 32 18.14 6.38 -25.71
CA ALA A 32 18.63 5.59 -24.59
C ALA A 32 18.97 4.13 -24.98
N CYS A 33 18.53 3.66 -26.15
CA CYS A 33 18.91 2.36 -26.69
C CYS A 33 20.40 2.39 -27.10
N ALA A 34 21.25 1.77 -26.27
CA ALA A 34 22.71 1.75 -26.50
C ALA A 34 23.26 0.31 -26.48
N PRO A 35 22.81 -0.57 -27.38
CA PRO A 35 23.27 -1.96 -27.43
C PRO A 35 24.78 -2.08 -27.69
N ASP A 36 25.41 -1.02 -28.21
CA ASP A 36 26.83 -1.00 -28.57
C ASP A 36 27.72 -0.49 -27.43
N ALA A 37 27.13 0.08 -26.36
CA ALA A 37 27.90 0.76 -25.31
C ALA A 37 28.87 -0.17 -24.55
N LEU A 38 28.61 -1.47 -24.58
CA LEU A 38 29.42 -2.50 -23.92
C LEU A 38 30.09 -3.45 -24.91
N SER A 39 29.72 -3.45 -26.20
CA SER A 39 30.20 -4.43 -27.17
C SER A 39 31.72 -4.37 -27.32
N GLY A 40 32.39 -5.51 -27.22
CA GLY A 40 33.84 -5.65 -27.30
C GLY A 40 34.60 -5.21 -26.04
N THR A 41 33.91 -4.94 -24.93
CA THR A 41 34.52 -4.52 -23.67
C THR A 41 34.61 -5.67 -22.67
N ASN A 42 35.50 -5.49 -21.68
CA ASN A 42 35.60 -6.35 -20.51
C ASN A 42 35.29 -5.52 -19.27
N LEU A 43 34.51 -6.09 -18.35
CA LEU A 43 34.09 -5.43 -17.13
C LEU A 43 34.20 -6.41 -15.98
N LYS A 44 35.00 -6.08 -14.97
CA LYS A 44 35.05 -6.81 -13.70
C LYS A 44 34.46 -5.94 -12.61
N ILE A 45 33.40 -6.41 -11.95
CA ILE A 45 32.74 -5.70 -10.86
C ILE A 45 33.08 -6.39 -9.55
N CYS A 46 33.72 -5.64 -8.66
CA CYS A 46 34.04 -6.07 -7.30
C CYS A 46 33.02 -5.46 -6.34
N THR A 47 32.36 -6.28 -5.53
CA THR A 47 31.40 -5.81 -4.52
C THR A 47 31.95 -5.96 -3.10
N ASP A 48 31.36 -5.22 -2.17
CA ASP A 48 31.75 -5.30 -0.76
C ASP A 48 31.28 -6.61 -0.08
N LYS A 49 30.42 -7.42 -0.74
CA LYS A 49 29.76 -8.60 -0.15
C LYS A 49 30.08 -9.93 -0.87
N ALA A 50 31.36 -10.21 -1.10
CA ALA A 50 31.87 -11.48 -1.64
C ALA A 50 31.23 -11.94 -2.98
N LEU A 51 30.56 -11.04 -3.71
CA LEU A 51 30.15 -11.25 -5.08
C LEU A 51 31.12 -10.50 -6.00
N GLU A 52 31.72 -11.24 -6.91
CA GLU A 52 32.53 -10.70 -8.01
C GLU A 52 31.92 -11.18 -9.33
N LEU A 53 31.66 -10.25 -10.24
CA LEU A 53 31.14 -10.56 -11.58
C LEU A 53 32.14 -10.11 -12.63
N SER A 54 32.58 -11.03 -13.48
CA SER A 54 33.42 -10.73 -14.64
C SER A 54 32.62 -10.91 -15.92
N TYR A 55 32.67 -9.92 -16.79
CA TYR A 55 31.95 -9.86 -18.05
C TYR A 55 32.92 -9.66 -19.21
N GLU A 56 32.73 -10.45 -20.27
CA GLU A 56 33.29 -10.22 -21.60
C GLU A 56 32.12 -10.02 -22.57
N PHE A 57 31.93 -8.81 -23.06
CA PHE A 57 30.83 -8.48 -23.96
C PHE A 57 31.24 -8.78 -25.40
N LEU A 58 30.84 -9.96 -25.90
CA LEU A 58 31.24 -10.45 -27.22
C LEU A 58 30.59 -9.65 -28.36
N SER A 59 29.36 -9.19 -28.16
CA SER A 59 28.59 -8.44 -29.15
C SER A 59 27.55 -7.53 -28.50
N LYS A 60 26.67 -6.97 -29.32
CA LYS A 60 25.52 -6.15 -28.92
C LYS A 60 24.46 -6.89 -28.09
N GLN A 61 24.44 -8.22 -28.16
CA GLN A 61 23.44 -9.05 -27.48
C GLN A 61 24.04 -10.23 -26.72
N GLU A 62 25.35 -10.49 -26.84
CA GLU A 62 25.97 -11.66 -26.21
C GLU A 62 27.12 -11.25 -25.29
N LEU A 63 27.18 -11.90 -24.12
CA LEU A 63 28.27 -11.77 -23.16
C LEU A 63 28.69 -13.15 -22.64
N LEU A 64 29.92 -13.23 -22.12
CA LEU A 64 30.34 -14.26 -21.18
C LEU A 64 30.31 -13.66 -19.77
N ILE A 65 29.72 -14.38 -18.82
CA ILE A 65 29.74 -14.00 -17.40
C ILE A 65 30.42 -15.09 -16.57
N SER A 66 31.28 -14.68 -15.65
CA SER A 66 31.84 -15.52 -14.59
C SER A 66 31.48 -14.92 -13.24
N GLN A 67 31.10 -15.79 -12.29
CA GLN A 67 30.80 -15.43 -10.91
C GLN A 67 31.91 -15.96 -10.01
N ASN A 68 32.52 -15.09 -9.20
CA ASN A 68 33.55 -15.49 -8.22
C ASN A 68 34.67 -16.35 -8.80
N GLY A 69 35.09 -16.06 -10.05
CA GLY A 69 36.14 -16.81 -10.75
C GLY A 69 35.71 -18.18 -11.30
N ALA A 70 34.43 -18.52 -11.27
CA ALA A 70 33.90 -19.73 -11.90
C ALA A 70 34.10 -19.72 -13.43
N LEU A 71 33.88 -20.86 -14.09
CA LEU A 71 33.96 -20.94 -15.55
C LEU A 71 32.95 -19.98 -16.20
N PRO A 72 33.35 -19.18 -17.21
CA PRO A 72 32.43 -18.28 -17.88
C PRO A 72 31.30 -19.02 -18.58
N VAL A 73 30.08 -18.51 -18.46
CA VAL A 73 28.88 -18.99 -19.16
C VAL A 73 28.42 -17.94 -20.16
N LYS A 74 27.98 -18.38 -21.33
CA LYS A 74 27.47 -17.48 -22.38
C LYS A 74 26.01 -17.13 -22.10
N ALA A 75 25.68 -15.84 -22.07
CA ALA A 75 24.32 -15.35 -21.88
C ALA A 75 23.99 -14.26 -22.91
N ALA A 76 22.70 -14.08 -23.18
CA ALA A 76 22.23 -12.93 -23.94
C ALA A 76 21.81 -11.80 -23.00
N TYR A 77 22.01 -10.55 -23.43
CA TYR A 77 21.74 -9.37 -22.62
C TYR A 77 21.13 -8.24 -23.45
N THR A 78 20.55 -7.28 -22.74
CA THR A 78 20.15 -5.98 -23.29
C THR A 78 20.71 -4.88 -22.39
N ALA A 79 21.05 -3.73 -22.97
CA ALA A 79 21.56 -2.57 -22.24
C ALA A 79 20.86 -1.27 -22.69
N LEU A 80 20.61 -0.39 -21.72
CA LEU A 80 20.10 0.96 -21.90
C LEU A 80 21.05 1.97 -21.24
N THR A 81 21.05 3.21 -21.73
CA THR A 81 21.80 4.32 -21.15
C THR A 81 20.92 5.48 -20.75
N LEU A 82 21.21 6.09 -19.61
CA LEU A 82 20.61 7.34 -19.15
C LEU A 82 21.73 8.24 -18.64
N GLY A 83 22.11 9.24 -19.45
CA GLY A 83 23.27 10.09 -19.18
C GLY A 83 24.57 9.27 -19.06
N SER A 84 25.23 9.35 -17.90
CA SER A 84 26.45 8.57 -17.64
C SER A 84 26.18 7.12 -17.23
N VAL A 85 24.94 6.77 -16.92
CA VAL A 85 24.60 5.46 -16.37
C VAL A 85 24.28 4.47 -17.48
N ILE A 86 24.79 3.25 -17.34
CA ILE A 86 24.35 2.08 -18.12
C ILE A 86 23.56 1.18 -17.18
N LEU A 87 22.35 0.79 -17.60
CA LEU A 87 21.62 -0.35 -17.04
C LEU A 87 21.72 -1.50 -18.04
N PHE A 88 22.22 -2.66 -17.61
CA PHE A 88 22.16 -3.87 -18.43
C PHE A 88 21.62 -5.06 -17.63
N SER A 89 20.99 -5.99 -18.33
CA SER A 89 20.26 -7.10 -17.72
C SER A 89 20.44 -8.39 -18.51
N HIS A 90 20.66 -9.50 -17.81
CA HIS A 90 20.71 -10.83 -18.41
C HIS A 90 20.20 -11.91 -17.44
N LEU A 91 19.67 -13.01 -17.99
CA LEU A 91 19.35 -14.22 -17.24
C LEU A 91 20.56 -15.16 -17.28
N LEU A 92 20.80 -15.92 -16.22
CA LEU A 92 21.75 -17.03 -16.30
C LEU A 92 21.13 -18.18 -17.11
N PRO A 93 21.88 -18.81 -18.04
CA PRO A 93 21.40 -19.98 -18.77
C PRO A 93 20.97 -21.09 -17.81
N ASP A 94 19.87 -21.79 -18.15
CA ASP A 94 19.32 -22.92 -17.41
C ASP A 94 19.07 -22.63 -15.91
N SER A 95 18.75 -21.36 -15.60
CA SER A 95 18.55 -20.86 -14.25
C SER A 95 17.31 -19.98 -14.15
N GLN A 96 16.84 -19.79 -12.92
CA GLN A 96 15.79 -18.82 -12.57
C GLN A 96 16.38 -17.52 -12.01
N THR A 97 17.69 -17.33 -12.12
CA THR A 97 18.43 -16.16 -11.60
C THR A 97 18.80 -15.20 -12.71
N ALA A 98 18.51 -13.91 -12.51
CA ALA A 98 18.93 -12.81 -13.35
C ALA A 98 19.89 -11.87 -12.60
N PHE A 99 20.73 -11.17 -13.35
CA PHE A 99 21.47 -10.02 -12.85
C PHE A 99 21.10 -8.77 -13.61
N HIS A 100 20.86 -7.71 -12.86
CA HIS A 100 20.64 -6.37 -13.38
C HIS A 100 21.72 -5.46 -12.79
N VAL A 101 22.46 -4.80 -13.67
CA VAL A 101 23.64 -4.04 -13.28
C VAL A 101 23.47 -2.59 -13.69
N VAL A 102 23.61 -1.70 -12.72
CA VAL A 102 23.65 -0.25 -12.90
C VAL A 102 25.09 0.21 -12.74
N LEU A 103 25.68 0.74 -13.80
CA LEU A 103 27.07 1.21 -13.86
C LEU A 103 27.10 2.72 -14.10
N ASP A 104 27.63 3.50 -13.16
CA ASP A 104 27.93 4.91 -13.38
C ASP A 104 29.31 5.08 -14.03
N ARG A 105 29.34 5.41 -15.32
CA ARG A 105 30.60 5.57 -16.07
C ARG A 105 31.47 6.74 -15.60
N LYS A 106 30.90 7.72 -14.89
CA LYS A 106 31.68 8.87 -14.39
C LYS A 106 32.58 8.48 -13.21
N THR A 107 32.05 7.66 -12.30
CA THR A 107 32.72 7.31 -11.05
C THR A 107 33.29 5.89 -11.05
N GLY A 108 32.85 5.04 -12.00
CA GLY A 108 33.15 3.62 -12.01
C GLY A 108 32.40 2.83 -10.94
N LEU A 109 31.44 3.44 -10.24
CA LEU A 109 30.64 2.76 -9.22
C LEU A 109 29.55 1.90 -9.87
N ALA A 110 29.23 0.79 -9.22
CA ALA A 110 28.26 -0.17 -9.70
C ALA A 110 27.29 -0.61 -8.60
N THR A 111 26.07 -0.93 -9.00
CA THR A 111 25.08 -1.60 -8.15
C THR A 111 24.50 -2.77 -8.91
N ILE A 112 24.51 -3.94 -8.26
CA ILE A 112 24.03 -5.19 -8.84
C ILE A 112 22.79 -5.62 -8.07
N PHE A 113 21.74 -5.92 -8.81
CA PHE A 113 20.57 -6.64 -8.33
C PHE A 113 20.66 -8.07 -8.85
N GLU A 114 20.89 -9.01 -7.93
CA GLU A 114 20.67 -10.42 -8.19
C GLU A 114 19.21 -10.71 -7.89
N THR A 115 18.48 -11.23 -8.87
CA THR A 115 17.05 -11.52 -8.78
C THR A 115 16.80 -12.99 -9.06
N TRP A 116 15.93 -13.66 -8.31
CA TRP A 116 15.61 -15.07 -8.53
C TRP A 116 14.16 -15.41 -8.20
N PHE A 117 13.68 -16.52 -8.74
CA PHE A 117 12.37 -17.11 -8.41
C PHE A 117 12.53 -18.39 -7.59
N SER A 118 11.40 -18.92 -7.12
CA SER A 118 11.32 -20.21 -6.43
C SER A 118 12.10 -20.33 -5.12
N ASP A 119 12.34 -19.22 -4.42
CA ASP A 119 13.02 -19.21 -3.13
C ASP A 119 12.31 -20.11 -2.10
N GLU A 120 13.07 -20.95 -1.38
CA GLU A 120 12.53 -21.91 -0.43
C GLU A 120 11.75 -21.28 0.73
N PHE A 121 12.11 -20.06 1.15
CA PHE A 121 11.49 -19.32 2.25
C PHE A 121 10.22 -18.58 1.84
N ILE A 122 9.88 -18.59 0.55
CA ILE A 122 8.73 -17.88 0.00
C ILE A 122 7.64 -18.88 -0.39
N LYS A 123 6.43 -18.64 0.13
CA LYS A 123 5.25 -19.48 -0.09
C LYS A 123 4.85 -19.48 -1.55
N ASP A 124 4.85 -18.31 -2.20
CA ASP A 124 4.53 -18.18 -3.61
C ASP A 124 5.81 -18.12 -4.45
N LYS A 125 6.08 -19.20 -5.18
CA LYS A 125 7.31 -19.36 -5.96
C LYS A 125 7.41 -18.40 -7.14
N ARG A 126 6.28 -17.81 -7.59
CA ARG A 126 6.26 -16.79 -8.66
C ARG A 126 6.85 -15.46 -8.21
N GLU A 127 6.96 -15.21 -6.90
CA GLU A 127 7.45 -13.94 -6.39
C GLU A 127 8.96 -13.83 -6.53
N ALA A 128 9.40 -12.87 -7.34
CA ALA A 128 10.80 -12.54 -7.49
C ALA A 128 11.40 -12.09 -6.16
N GLN A 129 12.50 -12.72 -5.77
CA GLN A 129 13.37 -12.29 -4.69
C GLN A 129 14.54 -11.50 -5.25
N ARG A 130 15.16 -10.67 -4.42
CA ARG A 130 16.30 -9.87 -4.86
C ARG A 130 17.31 -9.60 -3.76
N ALA A 131 18.58 -9.47 -4.14
CA ALA A 131 19.66 -9.01 -3.29
C ALA A 131 20.42 -7.87 -3.96
N VAL A 132 20.75 -6.85 -3.18
CA VAL A 132 21.44 -5.64 -3.65
C VAL A 132 22.89 -5.66 -3.20
N TYR A 133 23.79 -5.46 -4.15
CA TYR A 133 25.23 -5.40 -3.94
C TYR A 133 25.80 -4.07 -4.43
N PHE A 134 26.54 -3.39 -3.56
CA PHE A 134 27.27 -2.17 -3.90
C PHE A 134 28.72 -2.52 -4.24
N GLY A 135 29.25 -1.90 -5.29
CA GLY A 135 30.59 -2.20 -5.77
C GLY A 135 31.11 -1.16 -6.75
N TYR A 136 32.11 -1.58 -7.53
CA TYR A 136 32.78 -0.76 -8.53
C TYR A 136 33.34 -1.62 -9.66
N ALA A 137 33.51 -1.01 -10.83
CA ALA A 137 34.24 -1.56 -11.96
C ALA A 137 35.74 -1.48 -11.71
N GLU A 138 36.42 -2.63 -11.60
CA GLU A 138 37.86 -2.70 -11.42
C GLU A 138 38.57 -2.12 -12.65
N THR A 139 39.43 -1.13 -12.41
CA THR A 139 40.32 -0.58 -13.43
C THR A 139 41.74 -0.98 -13.10
N LYS A 140 42.38 -1.75 -13.99
CA LYS A 140 43.73 -2.26 -13.76
C LYS A 140 44.70 -1.13 -13.43
N GLY A 141 45.41 -1.27 -12.30
CA GLY A 141 46.40 -0.29 -11.85
C GLY A 141 45.81 0.93 -11.12
N SER A 142 44.48 1.00 -10.95
CA SER A 142 43.82 2.02 -10.13
C SER A 142 43.41 1.44 -8.77
N PRO A 143 43.49 2.21 -7.67
CA PRO A 143 42.94 1.79 -6.39
C PRO A 143 41.42 1.68 -6.46
N ALA A 144 40.84 0.84 -5.60
CA ALA A 144 39.40 0.76 -5.42
C ALA A 144 38.85 2.13 -4.98
N PRO A 145 37.73 2.61 -5.56
CA PRO A 145 37.05 3.80 -5.06
C PRO A 145 36.68 3.62 -3.59
N GLU A 146 36.78 4.69 -2.79
CA GLU A 146 36.36 4.66 -1.37
C GLU A 146 34.84 4.77 -1.23
N LYS A 147 34.19 5.48 -2.16
CA LYS A 147 32.73 5.69 -2.13
C LYS A 147 31.99 4.53 -2.79
N ARG A 148 30.70 4.42 -2.48
CA ARG A 148 29.73 3.54 -3.12
C ARG A 148 28.46 4.31 -3.41
N HIS A 149 27.63 3.78 -4.31
CA HIS A 149 26.21 4.07 -4.23
C HIS A 149 25.69 3.63 -2.86
N ALA A 150 24.68 4.31 -2.35
CA ALA A 150 24.19 4.06 -1.00
C ALA A 150 22.66 4.12 -0.97
N VAL A 151 22.07 3.43 0.00
CA VAL A 151 20.64 3.59 0.29
C VAL A 151 20.32 5.05 0.64
N THR A 152 19.08 5.47 0.42
CA THR A 152 18.67 6.84 0.70
C THR A 152 17.16 6.98 0.93
N ASN A 153 16.77 7.98 1.72
CA ASN A 153 15.38 8.43 1.86
C ASN A 153 15.06 9.65 0.97
N ARG A 154 15.97 10.07 0.08
CA ARG A 154 15.83 11.32 -0.72
C ARG A 154 14.67 11.32 -1.72
N LEU A 155 14.17 10.14 -2.08
CA LEU A 155 12.97 9.99 -2.90
C LEU A 155 11.69 9.96 -2.07
N GLU A 156 11.80 9.78 -0.75
CA GLU A 156 10.67 9.61 0.15
C GLU A 156 9.64 10.71 -0.07
N ASN A 157 8.38 10.30 -0.08
CA ASN A 157 7.20 11.14 -0.20
C ASN A 157 7.07 11.92 -1.51
N LYS A 158 7.91 11.66 -2.51
CA LYS A 158 7.73 12.21 -3.86
C LYS A 158 6.68 11.40 -4.63
N GLY A 159 5.81 12.10 -5.34
CA GLY A 159 4.83 11.51 -6.25
C GLY A 159 5.21 11.82 -7.68
N ILE A 160 5.31 10.77 -8.52
CA ILE A 160 5.65 10.91 -9.94
C ILE A 160 4.69 10.08 -10.78
N VAL A 161 4.15 10.69 -11.83
CA VAL A 161 3.38 9.99 -12.84
C VAL A 161 4.30 9.68 -14.01
N TRP A 162 4.45 8.41 -14.32
CA TRP A 162 5.29 7.88 -15.40
C TRP A 162 4.45 7.44 -16.59
N THR A 163 4.97 7.65 -17.79
CA THR A 163 4.52 7.01 -19.03
C THR A 163 5.72 6.35 -19.68
N ASN A 164 5.65 5.04 -19.92
CA ASN A 164 6.74 4.30 -20.57
C ASN A 164 6.44 3.98 -22.03
N ASP A 165 7.46 3.49 -22.74
CA ASP A 165 7.37 3.11 -24.16
C ASP A 165 6.45 1.91 -24.43
N LEU A 166 6.00 1.21 -23.38
CA LEU A 166 4.96 0.17 -23.47
C LEU A 166 3.54 0.76 -23.47
N GLY A 167 3.40 2.09 -23.35
CA GLY A 167 2.13 2.77 -23.19
C GLY A 167 1.53 2.66 -21.80
N VAL A 168 2.25 2.09 -20.83
CA VAL A 168 1.80 1.95 -19.44
C VAL A 168 1.97 3.29 -18.74
N LYS A 169 0.89 3.76 -18.14
CA LYS A 169 0.89 4.98 -17.32
C LYS A 169 0.72 4.61 -15.86
N THR A 170 1.66 5.02 -15.01
CA THR A 170 1.66 4.66 -13.59
C THR A 170 1.85 5.90 -12.72
N PHE A 171 1.05 6.06 -11.68
CA PHE A 171 1.34 6.97 -10.59
C PHE A 171 2.11 6.21 -9.51
N THR A 172 3.36 6.61 -9.23
CA THR A 172 4.20 6.02 -8.18
C THR A 172 4.43 7.04 -7.08
N VAL A 173 4.27 6.59 -5.84
CA VAL A 173 4.57 7.37 -4.63
C VAL A 173 5.55 6.59 -3.77
N PHE A 174 6.59 7.27 -3.31
CA PHE A 174 7.64 6.66 -2.50
C PHE A 174 7.39 6.91 -1.01
N ASN A 175 6.24 6.48 -0.48
CA ASN A 175 5.75 6.87 0.85
C ASN A 175 6.59 6.36 2.05
N SER A 176 7.58 5.51 1.78
CA SER A 176 8.37 4.81 2.79
C SER A 176 9.77 4.60 2.27
N THR A 177 10.69 4.30 3.18
CA THR A 177 12.08 3.96 2.86
C THR A 177 12.28 2.48 2.51
N CYS A 178 11.30 1.60 2.77
CA CYS A 178 11.27 0.18 2.31
C CYS A 178 10.08 -0.19 1.44
N TYR A 179 9.16 0.73 1.20
CA TYR A 179 7.96 0.48 0.40
C TYR A 179 7.66 1.62 -0.55
N SER A 180 7.10 1.27 -1.70
CA SER A 180 6.43 2.22 -2.58
C SER A 180 4.95 1.88 -2.70
N THR A 181 4.17 2.87 -3.10
CA THR A 181 2.81 2.69 -3.60
C THR A 181 2.78 2.98 -5.09
N PHE A 182 2.03 2.20 -5.87
CA PHE A 182 1.79 2.53 -7.27
C PHE A 182 0.35 2.26 -7.71
N ILE A 183 -0.11 3.03 -8.69
CA ILE A 183 -1.40 2.87 -9.34
C ILE A 183 -1.17 2.84 -10.85
N GLU A 184 -1.59 1.76 -11.50
CA GLU A 184 -1.62 1.70 -12.95
C GLU A 184 -2.83 2.49 -13.46
N LEU A 185 -2.57 3.69 -13.99
CA LEU A 185 -3.58 4.60 -14.53
C LEU A 185 -4.09 4.15 -15.91
N SER A 186 -3.33 3.30 -16.60
CA SER A 186 -3.73 2.67 -17.87
C SER A 186 -4.67 1.47 -17.69
N ASP A 187 -4.73 0.85 -16.51
CA ASP A 187 -5.62 -0.28 -16.25
C ASP A 187 -7.08 0.22 -16.23
N PRO A 188 -8.01 -0.33 -17.05
CA PRO A 188 -9.41 0.08 -17.04
C PRO A 188 -10.12 -0.08 -15.68
N LYS A 189 -9.59 -0.91 -14.77
CA LYS A 189 -10.08 -1.09 -13.40
C LYS A 189 -9.58 -0.01 -12.43
N MET A 190 -8.83 0.99 -12.92
CA MET A 190 -8.24 2.15 -12.22
C MET A 190 -8.59 2.28 -10.73
N GLY A 191 -7.57 2.37 -9.87
CA GLY A 191 -7.72 3.12 -8.62
C GLY A 191 -7.65 2.34 -7.32
N ILE A 192 -7.19 1.09 -7.27
CA ILE A 192 -6.69 0.57 -5.98
C ILE A 192 -5.16 0.65 -6.00
N PRO A 193 -4.55 1.46 -5.11
CA PRO A 193 -3.11 1.52 -5.00
C PRO A 193 -2.54 0.18 -4.55
N ILE A 194 -1.32 -0.15 -4.97
CA ILE A 194 -0.61 -1.37 -4.58
C ILE A 194 0.65 -1.01 -3.81
N ALA A 195 0.77 -1.58 -2.61
CA ALA A 195 1.97 -1.56 -1.80
C ALA A 195 2.99 -2.58 -2.31
N ALA A 196 4.26 -2.16 -2.46
CA ALA A 196 5.33 -3.06 -2.89
C ALA A 196 6.62 -2.82 -2.09
N PRO A 197 7.27 -3.88 -1.56
CA PRO A 197 8.60 -3.77 -0.96
C PRO A 197 9.61 -3.24 -1.98
N SER A 198 10.34 -2.20 -1.61
CA SER A 198 11.16 -1.37 -2.49
C SER A 198 12.57 -1.11 -1.96
N ASP A 199 13.47 -0.75 -2.88
CA ASP A 199 14.80 -0.23 -2.55
C ASP A 199 15.00 1.13 -3.21
N TYR A 200 15.66 2.03 -2.49
CA TYR A 200 16.00 3.38 -2.94
C TYR A 200 17.49 3.60 -2.77
N ILE A 201 18.19 3.84 -3.87
CA ILE A 201 19.64 3.97 -3.88
C ILE A 201 20.02 5.25 -4.60
N LYS A 202 20.89 6.03 -3.97
CA LYS A 202 21.45 7.25 -4.53
C LYS A 202 22.69 6.90 -5.36
N ILE A 203 22.70 7.32 -6.62
CA ILE A 203 23.92 7.40 -7.44
C ILE A 203 24.57 8.76 -7.17
N ASN A 204 23.80 9.84 -7.35
CA ASN A 204 24.18 11.22 -7.03
C ASN A 204 22.91 12.05 -6.73
N ASP A 205 22.98 13.39 -6.73
CA ASP A 205 21.83 14.23 -6.40
C ASP A 205 20.73 14.25 -7.48
N GLU A 206 21.08 13.90 -8.72
CA GLU A 206 20.22 13.85 -9.90
C GLU A 206 19.70 12.43 -10.17
N LEU A 207 20.57 11.43 -10.03
CA LEU A 207 20.33 10.04 -10.44
C LEU A 207 20.09 9.10 -9.25
N TYR A 208 19.04 8.30 -9.35
CA TYR A 208 18.63 7.34 -8.33
C TYR A 208 18.33 5.98 -8.97
N ILE A 209 18.44 4.92 -8.18
CA ILE A 209 17.96 3.59 -8.53
C ILE A 209 16.79 3.28 -7.63
N PHE A 210 15.69 2.84 -8.24
CA PHE A 210 14.49 2.40 -7.59
C PHE A 210 14.22 0.96 -7.98
N SER A 211 13.88 0.11 -7.01
CA SER A 211 13.35 -1.22 -7.33
C SER A 211 12.10 -1.52 -6.52
N ARG A 212 11.27 -2.43 -7.03
CA ARG A 212 10.12 -2.97 -6.30
C ARG A 212 9.84 -4.41 -6.69
N VAL A 213 9.21 -5.14 -5.78
CA VAL A 213 8.61 -6.47 -6.04
C VAL A 213 7.14 -6.40 -5.69
N GLU A 214 6.28 -6.82 -6.61
CA GLU A 214 4.82 -6.89 -6.42
C GLU A 214 4.43 -8.14 -5.61
N ALA A 215 4.97 -8.25 -4.39
CA ALA A 215 4.76 -9.37 -3.47
C ALA A 215 3.26 -9.54 -3.13
N GLU A 216 2.81 -10.77 -2.95
CA GLU A 216 1.40 -11.18 -2.79
C GLU A 216 0.48 -10.94 -4.00
N PHE A 217 0.99 -10.27 -5.04
CA PHE A 217 0.27 -10.00 -6.28
C PHE A 217 0.94 -10.73 -7.45
N SER A 218 1.44 -10.00 -8.45
CA SER A 218 2.02 -10.62 -9.65
C SER A 218 3.36 -11.31 -9.38
N GLY A 219 4.05 -10.95 -8.30
CA GLY A 219 5.42 -11.38 -8.02
C GLY A 219 6.48 -10.70 -8.89
N THR A 220 6.09 -9.74 -9.74
CA THR A 220 6.97 -9.10 -10.71
C THR A 220 8.00 -8.20 -10.03
N PHE A 221 9.24 -8.31 -10.49
CA PHE A 221 10.34 -7.40 -10.17
C PHE A 221 10.41 -6.26 -11.18
N ILE A 222 10.60 -5.04 -10.67
CA ILE A 222 10.88 -3.85 -11.45
C ILE A 222 12.14 -3.18 -10.88
N LEU A 223 13.03 -2.75 -11.78
CA LEU A 223 14.20 -1.93 -11.46
C LEU A 223 14.27 -0.77 -12.45
N GLU A 224 14.40 0.44 -11.93
CA GLU A 224 14.42 1.69 -12.69
C GLU A 224 15.61 2.53 -12.24
N VAL A 225 16.30 3.16 -13.20
CA VAL A 225 17.20 4.28 -12.96
C VAL A 225 16.43 5.54 -13.31
N ILE A 226 16.31 6.44 -12.33
CA ILE A 226 15.52 7.67 -12.41
C ILE A 226 16.48 8.86 -12.49
N ASP A 227 16.27 9.73 -13.47
CA ASP A 227 16.87 11.05 -13.59
C ASP A 227 15.84 12.10 -13.19
N LEU A 228 16.08 12.80 -12.07
CA LEU A 228 15.18 13.85 -11.59
C LEU A 228 15.37 15.21 -12.27
N PHE A 229 16.46 15.44 -13.01
CA PHE A 229 16.65 16.69 -13.78
C PHE A 229 15.82 16.66 -15.05
N THR A 230 15.76 15.52 -15.72
CA THR A 230 14.96 15.35 -16.93
C THR A 230 13.60 14.70 -16.67
N VAL A 231 13.36 14.21 -15.45
CA VAL A 231 12.18 13.41 -15.06
C VAL A 231 11.97 12.28 -16.06
N SER A 232 13.02 11.49 -16.26
CA SER A 232 13.04 10.36 -17.17
C SER A 232 13.59 9.12 -16.47
N GLN A 233 13.33 7.96 -17.05
CA GLN A 233 13.79 6.70 -16.50
C GLN A 233 14.12 5.68 -17.59
N ILE A 234 15.03 4.78 -17.25
CA ILE A 234 15.27 3.51 -17.94
C ILE A 234 15.03 2.38 -16.96
N GLY A 235 14.42 1.29 -17.39
CA GLY A 235 14.04 0.23 -16.48
C GLY A 235 14.01 -1.16 -17.09
N VAL A 236 13.87 -2.14 -16.20
CA VAL A 236 13.65 -3.55 -16.52
C VAL A 236 12.49 -4.08 -15.68
N ARG A 237 11.62 -4.85 -16.33
CA ARG A 237 10.53 -5.62 -15.74
C ARG A 237 10.83 -7.11 -15.93
N LEU A 238 10.76 -7.89 -14.86
CA LEU A 238 10.99 -9.34 -14.86
C LEU A 238 9.93 -10.02 -13.99
N GLY A 239 9.09 -10.88 -14.58
CA GLY A 239 8.00 -11.54 -13.86
C GLY A 239 7.12 -12.39 -14.76
N PHE A 240 5.86 -12.52 -14.37
CA PHE A 240 4.83 -13.24 -15.12
C PHE A 240 3.56 -12.40 -15.16
N ASN A 241 2.93 -12.33 -16.34
CA ASN A 241 1.65 -11.65 -16.49
C ASN A 241 0.48 -12.49 -15.90
N LEU A 242 -0.75 -12.04 -16.11
CA LEU A 242 -1.95 -12.73 -15.62
C LEU A 242 -2.22 -14.07 -16.32
N ASP A 243 -1.71 -14.24 -17.53
CA ASP A 243 -1.80 -15.47 -18.32
C ASP A 243 -0.60 -16.41 -18.07
N ASP A 244 0.19 -16.11 -17.03
CA ASP A 244 1.42 -16.79 -16.65
C ASP A 244 2.49 -16.81 -17.75
N GLU A 245 2.45 -15.89 -18.70
CA GLU A 245 3.50 -15.71 -19.69
C GLU A 245 4.66 -14.92 -19.08
N PRO A 246 5.92 -15.31 -19.35
CA PRO A 246 7.08 -14.60 -18.82
C PRO A 246 7.14 -13.18 -19.40
N GLU A 247 7.28 -12.20 -18.52
CA GLU A 247 7.58 -10.82 -18.88
C GLU A 247 9.04 -10.56 -18.57
N TYR A 248 9.86 -10.29 -19.60
CA TYR A 248 11.22 -9.83 -19.41
C TYR A 248 11.53 -8.75 -20.44
N THR A 249 11.47 -7.50 -20.00
CA THR A 249 11.44 -6.35 -20.91
C THR A 249 12.23 -5.19 -20.32
N MET A 250 13.02 -4.53 -21.17
CA MET A 250 13.62 -3.23 -20.87
C MET A 250 12.89 -2.12 -21.60
N TYR A 251 12.70 -0.99 -20.91
CA TYR A 251 11.89 0.13 -21.36
C TYR A 251 12.51 1.46 -20.95
N CYS A 252 12.06 2.51 -21.64
CA CYS A 252 12.32 3.89 -21.32
C CYS A 252 11.01 4.56 -20.92
N GLY A 253 11.08 5.65 -20.15
CA GLY A 253 9.89 6.39 -19.74
C GLY A 253 10.18 7.84 -19.39
N THR A 254 9.13 8.64 -19.43
CA THR A 254 9.13 10.05 -19.02
C THR A 254 8.08 10.26 -17.95
N GLY A 255 8.25 11.27 -17.11
CA GLY A 255 7.35 11.50 -16.02
C GLY A 255 7.07 12.96 -15.71
N GLU A 256 6.16 13.14 -14.77
CA GLU A 256 5.74 14.42 -14.21
C GLU A 256 5.75 14.31 -12.69
N ILE A 257 6.51 15.18 -12.02
CA ILE A 257 6.45 15.30 -10.55
C ILE A 257 5.14 16.01 -10.20
N VAL A 258 4.24 15.30 -9.54
CA VAL A 258 2.89 15.79 -9.20
C VAL A 258 2.79 16.34 -7.77
N GLY A 259 3.86 16.19 -6.99
CA GLY A 259 3.98 16.79 -5.66
C GLY A 259 4.98 16.05 -4.77
N GLN A 260 5.09 16.54 -3.55
CA GLN A 260 5.91 15.94 -2.51
C GLN A 260 5.24 16.16 -1.15
N LEU A 261 5.09 15.09 -0.37
CA LEU A 261 4.61 15.17 1.00
C LEU A 261 5.77 15.51 1.95
N ALA A 262 5.42 15.99 3.14
CA ALA A 262 6.35 16.29 4.20
C ALA A 262 7.10 15.02 4.63
N THR A 263 8.41 15.15 4.86
CA THR A 263 9.22 14.13 5.54
C THR A 263 9.24 14.46 7.03
N PHE A 264 9.11 13.45 7.88
CA PHE A 264 9.08 13.63 9.33
C PHE A 264 10.33 13.09 10.03
N ALA A 265 11.27 12.53 9.27
CA ALA A 265 12.60 12.21 9.72
C ALA A 265 13.39 13.47 10.12
N GLY A 266 14.45 13.28 10.91
CA GLY A 266 15.34 14.38 11.30
C GLY A 266 15.98 15.06 10.09
N PHE A 267 16.15 16.39 10.13
CA PHE A 267 16.65 17.17 8.98
C PHE A 267 18.05 16.77 8.46
N THR A 268 18.82 16.04 9.26
CA THR A 268 20.17 15.56 8.90
C THR A 268 20.17 14.09 8.48
N ASP A 269 19.02 13.42 8.52
CA ASP A 269 18.89 12.03 8.10
C ASP A 269 18.59 11.96 6.60
N TYR A 270 19.56 11.42 5.86
CA TYR A 270 19.47 11.23 4.41
C TYR A 270 19.27 9.76 4.01
N GLY A 271 18.91 8.91 4.98
CA GLY A 271 18.61 7.49 4.79
C GLY A 271 19.83 6.67 4.39
N GLY A 272 21.03 7.06 4.84
CA GLY A 272 22.29 6.41 4.50
C GLY A 272 22.46 5.02 5.12
N SER A 273 21.55 4.63 6.02
CA SER A 273 21.45 3.31 6.62
C SER A 273 19.98 2.96 6.78
N PHE A 274 19.69 1.66 6.86
CA PHE A 274 18.33 1.17 6.96
C PHE A 274 18.13 0.43 8.29
N ASP A 275 17.19 0.87 9.13
CA ASP A 275 16.90 0.20 10.41
C ASP A 275 16.04 -1.05 10.20
N MET A 276 16.69 -2.09 9.69
CA MET A 276 16.06 -3.41 9.51
C MET A 276 15.60 -4.01 10.84
N ASN A 277 16.19 -3.65 11.98
CA ASN A 277 15.82 -4.25 13.27
C ASN A 277 14.45 -3.75 13.71
N SER A 278 14.22 -2.43 13.64
CA SER A 278 12.90 -1.85 13.92
C SER A 278 11.83 -2.46 13.00
N LEU A 279 12.09 -2.54 11.69
CA LEU A 279 11.13 -3.13 10.76
C LEU A 279 10.87 -4.62 10.98
N ASN A 280 11.91 -5.40 11.27
CA ASN A 280 11.76 -6.82 11.55
C ASN A 280 10.96 -7.04 12.83
N SER A 281 11.19 -6.23 13.88
CA SER A 281 10.40 -6.31 15.12
C SER A 281 8.91 -6.04 14.89
N MET A 282 8.56 -5.31 13.82
CA MET A 282 7.18 -5.03 13.43
C MET A 282 6.54 -6.11 12.56
N VAL A 283 7.30 -7.06 12.00
CA VAL A 283 6.78 -8.05 11.04
C VAL A 283 6.99 -9.50 11.51
N LEU A 284 8.14 -9.83 12.11
CA LEU A 284 8.49 -11.17 12.57
C LEU A 284 9.52 -11.10 13.72
N PRO A 285 9.18 -11.51 14.95
CA PRO A 285 10.19 -11.76 15.98
C PRO A 285 10.96 -13.05 15.64
N ASP A 286 12.28 -12.95 15.53
CA ASP A 286 13.25 -14.05 15.68
C ASP A 286 13.49 -15.10 14.57
N GLU A 287 13.42 -14.74 13.28
CA GLU A 287 13.96 -15.60 12.21
C GLU A 287 15.28 -15.08 11.61
N LYS A 288 16.21 -16.01 11.31
CA LYS A 288 17.38 -15.72 10.46
C LYS A 288 16.89 -15.15 9.14
N MET A 289 17.29 -13.92 8.82
CA MET A 289 16.94 -13.27 7.56
C MET A 289 17.64 -13.98 6.39
N PRO A 290 16.91 -14.65 5.48
CA PRO A 290 17.51 -15.19 4.27
C PRO A 290 18.05 -14.06 3.38
N LYS A 291 18.92 -14.45 2.45
CA LYS A 291 19.55 -13.56 1.48
C LYS A 291 18.50 -12.65 0.81
N GLY A 292 18.72 -11.34 0.86
CA GLY A 292 17.90 -10.39 0.11
C GLY A 292 16.52 -10.07 0.71
N LYS A 293 16.08 -10.75 1.78
CA LYS A 293 14.74 -10.54 2.35
C LYS A 293 14.50 -9.07 2.73
N ARG A 294 13.35 -8.54 2.32
CA ARG A 294 12.79 -7.27 2.78
C ARG A 294 11.59 -7.58 3.70
N PRO A 295 11.25 -6.69 4.64
CA PRO A 295 10.00 -6.81 5.36
C PRO A 295 8.87 -6.84 4.33
N VAL A 296 8.05 -7.89 4.40
CA VAL A 296 6.81 -7.99 3.64
C VAL A 296 5.67 -8.09 4.65
N TYR A 297 4.77 -7.11 4.64
CA TYR A 297 3.59 -7.05 5.48
C TYR A 297 2.56 -8.10 5.02
N ARG A 298 2.75 -9.37 5.43
CA ARG A 298 1.97 -10.54 5.01
C ARG A 298 0.93 -10.96 6.04
N VAL A 299 0.06 -10.03 6.40
CA VAL A 299 -0.89 -10.25 7.50
C VAL A 299 -1.93 -11.34 7.17
N HIS A 300 -2.23 -11.57 5.90
CA HIS A 300 -3.09 -12.68 5.48
C HIS A 300 -2.57 -14.06 5.93
N GLY A 301 -1.24 -14.25 6.02
CA GLY A 301 -0.67 -15.49 6.53
C GLY A 301 -0.92 -15.74 8.03
N GLN A 302 -1.17 -14.69 8.80
CA GLN A 302 -1.46 -14.74 10.23
C GLN A 302 -2.95 -14.97 10.52
N TYR A 303 -3.81 -14.67 9.54
CA TYR A 303 -5.25 -14.65 9.68
C TYR A 303 -5.91 -15.59 8.68
N PRO A 304 -6.06 -16.88 9.02
CA PRO A 304 -6.59 -17.87 8.10
C PRO A 304 -8.02 -17.54 7.67
N ASP A 305 -8.34 -17.96 6.45
CA ASP A 305 -9.70 -17.96 5.95
C ASP A 305 -10.62 -18.78 6.86
N ILE A 306 -11.86 -18.32 6.97
CA ILE A 306 -12.89 -19.00 7.76
C ILE A 306 -13.96 -19.61 6.85
N THR A 307 -14.63 -20.63 7.35
CA THR A 307 -15.80 -21.21 6.70
C THR A 307 -16.97 -20.23 6.72
N ASP A 308 -17.91 -20.43 5.80
CA ASP A 308 -19.13 -19.64 5.73
C ASP A 308 -20.05 -19.88 6.96
N GLU A 309 -19.95 -21.05 7.59
CA GLU A 309 -20.62 -21.32 8.87
C GLU A 309 -20.02 -20.48 10.01
N GLU A 310 -18.70 -20.42 10.12
CA GLU A 310 -18.02 -19.55 11.09
C GLU A 310 -18.38 -18.09 10.87
N ALA A 311 -18.38 -17.62 9.61
CA ALA A 311 -18.77 -16.26 9.26
C ALA A 311 -20.22 -15.96 9.68
N ARG A 312 -21.18 -16.85 9.38
CA ARG A 312 -22.58 -16.72 9.82
C ARG A 312 -22.72 -16.64 11.34
N ASN A 313 -21.90 -17.40 12.06
CA ASN A 313 -21.94 -17.48 13.52
C ASN A 313 -21.19 -16.33 14.23
N ALA A 314 -20.40 -15.53 13.51
CA ALA A 314 -19.58 -14.47 14.10
C ALA A 314 -20.40 -13.43 14.89
N GLY A 315 -21.66 -13.20 14.50
CA GLY A 315 -22.58 -12.25 15.15
C GLY A 315 -23.34 -12.77 16.37
N LYS A 316 -23.19 -14.05 16.74
CA LYS A 316 -23.94 -14.63 17.86
C LYS A 316 -23.57 -14.00 19.21
N ASN A 317 -22.28 -13.77 19.43
CA ASN A 317 -21.73 -13.18 20.65
C ASN A 317 -20.63 -12.17 20.27
N PRO A 318 -21.00 -10.98 19.75
CA PRO A 318 -20.02 -10.01 19.33
C PRO A 318 -19.35 -9.34 20.54
N ARG A 319 -18.12 -8.86 20.33
CA ARG A 319 -17.35 -8.09 21.33
C ARG A 319 -17.43 -6.60 21.00
N SER A 320 -18.28 -5.88 21.73
CA SER A 320 -18.47 -4.44 21.54
C SER A 320 -17.65 -3.63 22.56
N PHE A 321 -16.80 -2.75 22.05
CA PHE A 321 -15.99 -1.77 22.78
C PHE A 321 -15.20 -2.36 23.95
N PRO A 322 -14.28 -3.31 23.67
CA PRO A 322 -13.40 -3.85 24.70
C PRO A 322 -12.45 -2.78 25.24
N LYS A 323 -11.68 -3.14 26.27
CA LYS A 323 -10.59 -2.28 26.76
C LYS A 323 -9.56 -2.03 25.66
N VAL A 324 -8.76 -0.97 25.82
CA VAL A 324 -7.79 -0.53 24.80
C VAL A 324 -6.75 -1.62 24.47
N ASP A 325 -6.26 -2.33 25.49
CA ASP A 325 -5.32 -3.45 25.38
C ASP A 325 -5.94 -4.72 24.76
N GLU A 326 -7.27 -4.77 24.73
CA GLU A 326 -8.06 -5.87 24.18
C GLU A 326 -8.68 -5.51 22.81
N SER A 327 -8.44 -4.30 22.32
CA SER A 327 -9.01 -3.79 21.07
C SER A 327 -8.26 -4.32 19.85
N ILE A 328 -8.98 -4.53 18.75
CA ILE A 328 -8.40 -4.97 17.47
C ILE A 328 -7.36 -3.95 16.99
N MET A 329 -7.64 -2.66 17.17
CA MET A 329 -6.72 -1.56 16.92
C MET A 329 -6.65 -0.67 18.18
N PRO A 330 -5.63 -0.85 19.05
CA PRO A 330 -5.46 -0.03 20.24
C PRO A 330 -5.29 1.46 19.89
N SER A 331 -6.07 2.31 20.53
CA SER A 331 -6.08 3.76 20.31
C SER A 331 -6.19 4.51 21.64
N GLY A 332 -5.29 5.46 21.87
CA GLY A 332 -5.24 6.30 23.07
C GLY A 332 -5.70 7.74 22.87
N HIS A 333 -5.90 8.18 21.62
CA HIS A 333 -6.34 9.54 21.27
C HIS A 333 -7.79 9.58 20.75
N SER A 334 -8.59 8.58 21.11
CA SER A 334 -10.04 8.57 20.85
C SER A 334 -10.72 9.79 21.50
N MET A 335 -11.73 10.34 20.83
CA MET A 335 -12.58 11.37 21.42
C MET A 335 -13.32 10.84 22.66
N PRO A 336 -13.69 11.70 23.62
CA PRO A 336 -14.54 11.29 24.74
C PRO A 336 -15.90 10.83 24.23
N ASP A 337 -16.51 9.89 24.96
CA ASP A 337 -17.88 9.45 24.69
C ASP A 337 -18.84 10.65 24.86
N SER A 338 -19.74 10.84 23.89
CA SER A 338 -20.70 11.95 23.86
C SER A 338 -22.01 11.57 24.56
N ASP A 339 -22.47 12.42 25.47
CA ASP A 339 -23.78 12.30 26.13
C ASP A 339 -24.93 12.90 25.30
N TYR A 340 -24.63 13.46 24.11
CA TYR A 340 -25.58 14.21 23.31
C TYR A 340 -26.83 13.41 22.97
N LEU A 341 -26.73 12.09 22.80
CA LEU A 341 -27.85 11.24 22.40
C LEU A 341 -28.76 10.82 23.57
N ILE A 342 -28.32 10.94 24.82
CA ILE A 342 -29.06 10.43 25.99
C ILE A 342 -30.49 10.98 26.03
N GLY A 343 -31.46 10.07 26.18
CA GLY A 343 -32.88 10.37 26.26
C GLY A 343 -33.55 10.72 24.91
N LYS A 344 -32.82 10.67 23.79
CA LYS A 344 -33.40 10.92 22.46
C LYS A 344 -34.04 9.67 21.87
N GLU A 345 -35.16 9.88 21.20
CA GLU A 345 -35.79 8.92 20.30
C GLU A 345 -35.77 9.51 18.89
N LEU A 346 -35.23 8.76 17.92
CA LEU A 346 -35.06 9.22 16.55
C LEU A 346 -35.19 8.06 15.57
N THR A 347 -35.45 8.39 14.31
CA THR A 347 -35.44 7.43 13.21
C THR A 347 -34.39 7.80 12.19
N VAL A 348 -33.52 6.83 11.87
CA VAL A 348 -32.59 6.89 10.75
C VAL A 348 -33.32 6.31 9.54
N ALA A 349 -33.81 7.19 8.66
CA ALA A 349 -34.52 6.82 7.45
C ALA A 349 -33.57 6.87 6.26
N ASN A 350 -32.93 5.73 5.97
CA ASN A 350 -32.09 5.55 4.80
C ASN A 350 -32.95 5.52 3.53
N ASP A 351 -32.55 6.25 2.47
CA ASP A 351 -33.39 6.40 1.27
C ASP A 351 -33.62 5.06 0.54
N ASP A 352 -32.56 4.27 0.36
CA ASP A 352 -32.58 2.95 -0.31
C ASP A 352 -32.19 1.81 0.64
N GLY A 353 -32.51 1.94 1.92
CA GLY A 353 -32.00 1.07 2.98
C GLY A 353 -32.98 0.82 4.11
N PRO A 354 -32.52 0.12 5.17
CA PRO A 354 -33.34 -0.13 6.35
C PRO A 354 -33.68 1.17 7.06
N LYS A 355 -34.89 1.25 7.61
CA LYS A 355 -35.33 2.36 8.45
C LYS A 355 -35.25 1.90 9.91
N TRP A 356 -34.35 2.48 10.68
CA TRP A 356 -34.13 2.07 12.07
C TRP A 356 -34.61 3.13 13.05
N GLN A 357 -35.37 2.68 14.03
CA GLN A 357 -35.77 3.50 15.18
C GLN A 357 -34.80 3.24 16.33
N TYR A 358 -34.38 4.31 17.00
CA TYR A 358 -33.43 4.28 18.10
C TYR A 358 -33.98 5.00 19.32
N ARG A 359 -33.71 4.44 20.50
CA ARG A 359 -33.84 5.08 21.81
C ARG A 359 -32.52 4.99 22.55
N PHE A 360 -31.95 6.11 22.90
CA PHE A 360 -30.69 6.16 23.64
C PHE A 360 -31.01 6.32 25.13
N ILE A 361 -30.75 5.28 25.92
CA ILE A 361 -31.20 5.20 27.31
C ILE A 361 -30.21 5.94 28.22
N ASP A 362 -28.93 5.64 28.07
CA ASP A 362 -27.82 6.26 28.79
C ASP A 362 -26.60 6.38 27.87
N ILE A 363 -25.42 6.61 28.45
CA ILE A 363 -24.17 6.87 27.72
C ILE A 363 -23.69 5.68 26.87
N CYS A 364 -24.10 4.45 27.18
CA CYS A 364 -23.63 3.25 26.49
C CYS A 364 -24.73 2.26 26.12
N THR A 365 -25.97 2.44 26.55
CA THR A 365 -27.11 1.58 26.19
C THR A 365 -28.05 2.25 25.21
N LEU A 366 -28.29 1.60 24.06
CA LEU A 366 -29.35 1.96 23.13
C LEU A 366 -30.34 0.82 22.97
N LEU A 367 -31.57 1.16 22.62
CA LEU A 367 -32.54 0.24 22.05
C LEU A 367 -32.71 0.58 20.58
N TRP A 368 -32.77 -0.43 19.72
CA TRP A 368 -33.05 -0.27 18.31
C TRP A 368 -34.10 -1.25 17.83
N LYS A 369 -34.72 -0.93 16.71
CA LYS A 369 -35.55 -1.87 15.94
C LYS A 369 -35.67 -1.44 14.50
N ASP A 370 -35.96 -2.39 13.61
CA ASP A 370 -36.45 -2.04 12.28
C ASP A 370 -37.83 -1.35 12.40
N ALA A 371 -38.13 -0.40 11.51
CA ALA A 371 -39.40 0.31 11.51
C ALA A 371 -40.61 -0.63 11.29
N GLU A 372 -40.39 -1.78 10.65
CA GLU A 372 -41.40 -2.82 10.47
C GLU A 372 -41.56 -3.73 11.70
N GLU A 373 -40.62 -3.67 12.66
CA GLU A 373 -40.62 -4.48 13.86
C GLU A 373 -41.34 -3.81 15.04
N THR A 374 -41.84 -4.66 15.95
CA THR A 374 -42.48 -4.20 17.20
C THR A 374 -41.57 -4.36 18.41
N GLU A 375 -40.70 -5.37 18.40
CA GLU A 375 -39.76 -5.68 19.47
C GLU A 375 -38.56 -4.71 19.43
N TRP A 376 -38.08 -4.32 20.61
CA TRP A 376 -36.87 -3.52 20.76
C TRP A 376 -35.71 -4.41 21.15
N HIS A 377 -34.57 -4.21 20.49
CA HIS A 377 -33.32 -4.91 20.76
C HIS A 377 -32.39 -3.98 21.54
N GLU A 378 -31.80 -4.46 22.63
CA GLU A 378 -30.85 -3.70 23.44
C GLU A 378 -29.42 -3.97 23.00
N GLU A 379 -28.61 -2.93 22.84
CA GLU A 379 -27.20 -3.05 22.46
C GLU A 379 -26.32 -2.05 23.22
N THR A 380 -25.06 -2.42 23.39
CA THR A 380 -24.02 -1.48 23.79
C THR A 380 -23.59 -0.63 22.59
N TYR A 381 -23.53 0.68 22.76
CA TYR A 381 -23.08 1.64 21.76
C TYR A 381 -22.01 2.58 22.29
N LYS A 382 -21.36 3.27 21.36
CA LYS A 382 -20.59 4.48 21.65
C LYS A 382 -20.96 5.59 20.68
N ALA A 383 -20.89 6.82 21.16
CA ALA A 383 -21.10 8.02 20.37
C ALA A 383 -19.98 9.04 20.56
N PHE A 384 -19.69 9.80 19.52
CA PHE A 384 -18.70 10.87 19.49
C PHE A 384 -19.31 12.12 18.87
N GLU A 385 -18.91 13.30 19.33
CA GLU A 385 -19.31 14.59 18.77
C GLU A 385 -18.10 15.26 18.09
N PRO A 386 -17.75 14.87 16.85
CA PRO A 386 -16.59 15.43 16.14
C PRO A 386 -16.76 16.86 15.65
N ASP A 387 -17.99 17.35 15.54
CA ASP A 387 -18.31 18.75 15.23
C ASP A 387 -19.66 19.09 15.86
N LYS A 388 -19.92 20.38 16.03
CA LYS A 388 -21.16 20.84 16.67
C LYS A 388 -22.40 20.23 16.00
N ASP A 389 -23.26 19.59 16.81
CA ASP A 389 -24.52 18.97 16.40
C ASP A 389 -24.34 17.87 15.32
N LEU A 390 -23.14 17.31 15.19
CA LEU A 390 -22.79 16.21 14.29
C LEU A 390 -22.29 15.05 15.13
N ILE A 391 -23.06 13.97 15.20
CA ILE A 391 -22.79 12.84 16.09
C ILE A 391 -22.50 11.60 15.29
N MET A 392 -21.39 10.93 15.55
CA MET A 392 -21.12 9.59 15.05
C MET A 392 -21.44 8.59 16.16
N PHE A 393 -22.21 7.54 15.88
CA PHE A 393 -22.41 6.44 16.81
C PHE A 393 -22.29 5.09 16.12
N ALA A 394 -21.98 4.05 16.87
CA ALA A 394 -21.87 2.70 16.36
C ALA A 394 -22.30 1.66 17.39
N HIS A 395 -22.84 0.54 16.89
CA HIS A 395 -23.20 -0.65 17.66
C HIS A 395 -23.13 -1.89 16.77
N VAL A 396 -23.24 -3.08 17.37
CA VAL A 396 -23.37 -4.35 16.66
C VAL A 396 -24.77 -4.88 16.90
N GLN A 397 -25.41 -5.47 15.89
CA GLN A 397 -26.69 -6.15 16.04
C GLN A 397 -26.43 -7.59 16.52
N THR A 398 -26.53 -7.81 17.82
CA THR A 398 -26.29 -9.10 18.47
C THR A 398 -27.25 -10.17 17.96
N GLY A 399 -26.75 -11.38 17.73
CA GLY A 399 -27.54 -12.50 17.19
C GLY A 399 -27.76 -12.46 15.67
N SER A 400 -27.30 -11.41 14.98
CA SER A 400 -27.43 -11.31 13.53
C SER A 400 -26.54 -12.32 12.78
N GLU A 401 -27.07 -12.87 11.69
CA GLU A 401 -26.24 -13.62 10.75
C GLU A 401 -25.14 -12.72 10.16
N TYR A 402 -23.95 -13.31 10.02
CA TYR A 402 -22.76 -12.63 9.50
C TYR A 402 -22.25 -11.48 10.38
N GLY A 403 -22.76 -11.29 11.60
CA GLY A 403 -22.34 -10.19 12.48
C GLY A 403 -22.54 -8.83 11.81
N LYS A 404 -23.68 -8.20 12.02
CA LYS A 404 -23.95 -6.89 11.44
C LYS A 404 -23.46 -5.79 12.35
N GLY A 405 -22.49 -5.00 11.88
CA GLY A 405 -22.05 -3.76 12.51
C GLY A 405 -22.79 -2.56 11.90
N VAL A 406 -23.25 -1.64 12.74
CA VAL A 406 -23.89 -0.39 12.31
C VAL A 406 -23.02 0.77 12.76
N THR A 407 -22.67 1.65 11.83
CA THR A 407 -21.99 2.92 12.12
C THR A 407 -22.73 4.03 11.42
N ALA A 408 -23.26 5.00 12.16
CA ALA A 408 -24.08 6.06 11.62
C ALA A 408 -23.56 7.45 12.05
N VAL A 409 -23.71 8.42 11.15
CA VAL A 409 -23.46 9.83 11.41
C VAL A 409 -24.77 10.58 11.31
N LEU A 410 -25.09 11.33 12.35
CA LEU A 410 -26.31 12.11 12.51
C LEU A 410 -25.96 13.60 12.47
N ASP A 411 -26.39 14.30 11.42
CA ASP A 411 -26.29 15.76 11.32
C ASP A 411 -27.61 16.39 11.79
N PHE A 412 -27.66 16.79 13.06
CA PHE A 412 -28.86 17.40 13.66
C PHE A 412 -29.14 18.80 13.12
N SER A 413 -28.11 19.52 12.62
CA SER A 413 -28.29 20.85 12.03
C SER A 413 -29.01 20.78 10.69
N ASN A 414 -28.73 19.76 9.88
CA ASN A 414 -29.27 19.60 8.53
C ASN A 414 -30.36 18.52 8.42
N GLY A 415 -30.59 17.73 9.47
CA GLY A 415 -31.51 16.60 9.44
C GLY A 415 -31.04 15.45 8.54
N LEU A 416 -29.73 15.28 8.34
CA LEU A 416 -29.16 14.29 7.43
C LEU A 416 -28.53 13.13 8.18
N THR A 417 -28.46 11.96 7.53
CA THR A 417 -27.76 10.79 8.05
C THR A 417 -26.94 10.08 6.98
N THR A 418 -25.88 9.41 7.43
CA THR A 418 -25.12 8.45 6.64
C THR A 418 -24.86 7.23 7.49
N CYS A 419 -25.13 6.05 6.95
CA CYS A 419 -24.93 4.80 7.67
C CYS A 419 -24.08 3.82 6.88
N PHE A 420 -23.14 3.18 7.57
CA PHE A 420 -22.44 1.99 7.13
C PHE A 420 -23.09 0.79 7.80
N LEU A 421 -23.57 -0.14 6.98
CA LEU A 421 -23.98 -1.47 7.43
C LEU A 421 -22.88 -2.45 7.02
N SER A 422 -22.10 -2.86 8.01
CA SER A 422 -20.98 -3.77 7.88
C SER A 422 -21.40 -5.19 8.20
N ARG A 423 -20.76 -6.18 7.59
CA ARG A 423 -20.92 -7.60 7.91
C ARG A 423 -19.62 -8.36 7.71
N ILE A 424 -19.43 -9.44 8.46
CA ILE A 424 -18.40 -10.44 8.17
C ILE A 424 -18.75 -11.15 6.86
N GLY A 425 -17.80 -11.20 5.94
CA GLY A 425 -18.00 -11.74 4.60
C GLY A 425 -18.38 -10.67 3.57
N ASN A 426 -17.48 -10.44 2.61
CA ASN A 426 -17.70 -9.52 1.49
C ASN A 426 -18.17 -10.23 0.20
N GLY A 427 -18.30 -11.56 0.23
CA GLY A 427 -18.69 -12.40 -0.91
C GLY A 427 -17.50 -12.91 -1.73
N TYR A 428 -16.32 -12.30 -1.58
CA TYR A 428 -15.06 -12.80 -2.13
C TYR A 428 -14.25 -13.56 -1.07
N SER A 429 -14.28 -13.06 0.17
CA SER A 429 -13.73 -13.70 1.36
C SER A 429 -14.80 -13.76 2.44
N ASN A 430 -14.85 -14.88 3.16
CA ASN A 430 -15.71 -15.05 4.33
C ASN A 430 -15.15 -14.35 5.56
N ARG A 431 -13.84 -14.04 5.57
CA ARG A 431 -13.17 -13.40 6.69
C ARG A 431 -13.31 -11.88 6.65
N GLU A 432 -13.18 -11.32 5.45
CA GLU A 432 -13.12 -9.88 5.24
C GLU A 432 -14.47 -9.22 5.40
N VAL A 433 -14.48 -8.02 5.95
CA VAL A 433 -15.70 -7.23 6.13
C VAL A 433 -16.20 -6.73 4.78
N GLY A 434 -17.49 -6.97 4.51
CA GLY A 434 -18.24 -6.28 3.46
C GLY A 434 -19.10 -5.18 4.07
N PHE A 435 -19.29 -4.06 3.37
CA PHE A 435 -20.19 -3.01 3.85
C PHE A 435 -21.04 -2.40 2.73
N LYS A 436 -22.16 -1.80 3.14
CA LYS A 436 -22.97 -0.91 2.30
C LYS A 436 -23.06 0.47 2.94
N VAL A 437 -23.04 1.50 2.10
CA VAL A 437 -23.26 2.89 2.51
C VAL A 437 -24.68 3.28 2.16
N TYR A 438 -25.38 3.86 3.13
CA TYR A 438 -26.71 4.41 2.98
C TYR A 438 -26.67 5.91 3.30
N PHE A 439 -27.31 6.70 2.44
CA PHE A 439 -27.61 8.09 2.71
C PHE A 439 -29.09 8.22 3.04
N GLY A 440 -29.45 9.20 3.86
CA GLY A 440 -30.84 9.39 4.24
C GLY A 440 -31.08 10.64 5.06
N VAL A 441 -32.20 10.62 5.76
CA VAL A 441 -32.64 11.70 6.64
C VAL A 441 -32.78 11.23 8.09
N LEU A 442 -32.58 12.19 8.99
CA LEU A 442 -32.83 12.03 10.42
C LEU A 442 -34.23 12.53 10.74
N GLU A 443 -35.12 11.64 11.14
CA GLU A 443 -36.45 12.00 11.63
C GLU A 443 -36.41 12.06 13.16
N ILE A 444 -36.52 13.27 13.71
CA ILE A 444 -36.62 13.49 15.15
C ILE A 444 -37.73 14.50 15.44
N LYS A 445 -38.47 14.28 16.52
CA LYS A 445 -39.50 15.21 16.97
C LYS A 445 -38.86 16.57 17.25
N ASP A 446 -39.46 17.63 16.73
CA ASP A 446 -38.99 19.02 16.85
C ASP A 446 -37.56 19.26 16.30
N GLY A 447 -37.09 18.39 15.41
CA GLY A 447 -35.79 18.51 14.73
C GLY A 447 -35.80 19.40 13.48
N ALA A 448 -34.60 19.57 12.90
CA ALA A 448 -34.45 20.20 11.60
C ALA A 448 -35.27 19.43 10.54
N GLN A 449 -36.01 20.17 9.71
CA GLN A 449 -36.70 19.58 8.58
C GLN A 449 -35.68 19.24 7.49
N PRO A 450 -35.51 17.96 7.12
CA PRO A 450 -34.49 17.58 6.16
C PRO A 450 -34.82 18.15 4.77
N PRO A 451 -33.84 18.76 4.09
CA PRO A 451 -34.03 19.22 2.71
C PRO A 451 -34.31 18.05 1.77
N ALA A 452 -35.30 18.22 0.88
CA ALA A 452 -35.69 17.20 -0.08
C ALA A 452 -34.61 16.90 -1.16
N TYR A 453 -33.68 17.83 -1.38
CA TYR A 453 -32.72 17.79 -2.49
C TYR A 453 -31.26 17.58 -2.05
N LEU A 454 -31.00 17.44 -0.75
CA LEU A 454 -29.65 17.34 -0.21
C LEU A 454 -29.49 16.07 0.62
N ARG A 455 -28.35 15.40 0.41
CA ARG A 455 -27.82 14.32 1.23
C ARG A 455 -26.33 14.55 1.42
N HIS A 456 -25.74 13.89 2.43
CA HIS A 456 -24.31 13.60 2.35
C HIS A 456 -24.03 12.81 1.07
N GLN A 457 -22.81 12.87 0.57
CA GLN A 457 -22.50 12.27 -0.73
C GLN A 457 -21.06 11.77 -0.79
N PHE A 458 -20.80 10.81 -1.66
CA PHE A 458 -19.44 10.44 -2.03
C PHE A 458 -18.67 11.66 -2.54
N THR A 459 -17.36 11.69 -2.30
CA THR A 459 -16.52 12.82 -2.68
C THR A 459 -15.13 12.37 -3.11
N THR A 460 -14.48 13.20 -3.91
CA THR A 460 -13.06 13.07 -4.27
C THR A 460 -12.20 14.18 -3.66
N GLU A 461 -12.74 15.01 -2.75
CA GLU A 461 -12.03 16.14 -2.14
C GLU A 461 -10.82 15.75 -1.27
N LEU A 462 -10.71 14.47 -0.91
CA LEU A 462 -9.53 13.93 -0.23
C LEU A 462 -8.46 13.40 -1.19
N VAL A 463 -8.80 13.10 -2.44
CA VAL A 463 -7.87 12.49 -3.41
C VAL A 463 -6.65 13.40 -3.61
N GLY A 464 -5.47 12.81 -3.47
CA GLY A 464 -4.17 13.47 -3.50
C GLY A 464 -3.71 14.01 -2.15
N ARG A 465 -4.58 14.15 -1.13
CA ARG A 465 -4.19 14.70 0.18
C ARG A 465 -3.53 13.62 1.05
N ALA A 466 -2.70 14.08 1.99
CA ALA A 466 -2.09 13.22 2.99
C ALA A 466 -2.14 13.84 4.38
N PHE A 467 -2.37 12.99 5.39
CA PHE A 467 -2.32 13.37 6.79
C PHE A 467 -1.57 12.33 7.61
N THR A 468 -0.80 12.76 8.59
CA THR A 468 -0.34 11.86 9.65
C THR A 468 -1.45 11.70 10.68
N TRP A 469 -1.64 10.50 11.22
CA TRP A 469 -2.58 10.16 12.28
C TRP A 469 -1.81 9.51 13.42
N ASN A 470 -1.80 10.17 14.58
CA ASN A 470 -1.16 9.68 15.79
C ASN A 470 -2.23 9.12 16.74
N TYR A 471 -2.32 7.79 16.80
CA TYR A 471 -3.37 7.07 17.53
C TYR A 471 -3.05 6.91 19.02
N SER A 472 -1.78 6.94 19.41
CA SER A 472 -1.35 6.78 20.81
C SER A 472 -0.13 7.64 21.13
N GLY A 473 0.05 7.96 22.41
CA GLY A 473 1.23 8.63 22.96
C GLY A 473 2.15 7.66 23.72
N GLY A 474 3.35 8.13 24.07
CA GLY A 474 4.34 7.37 24.86
C GLY A 474 5.28 6.50 24.03
N GLU A 475 5.95 5.54 24.68
CA GLU A 475 6.98 4.68 24.06
C GLU A 475 6.43 3.73 22.99
N ASN A 476 5.10 3.50 22.97
CA ASN A 476 4.38 2.67 21.99
C ASN A 476 3.48 3.52 21.06
N ALA A 477 3.87 4.77 20.80
CA ALA A 477 3.12 5.67 19.93
C ALA A 477 3.07 5.12 18.48
N VAL A 478 1.87 4.74 18.03
CA VAL A 478 1.65 4.36 16.63
C VAL A 478 1.21 5.62 15.88
N THR A 479 2.08 6.07 14.97
CA THR A 479 1.75 7.13 14.02
C THR A 479 1.79 6.55 12.62
N SER A 480 0.70 6.72 11.87
CA SER A 480 0.67 6.40 10.45
C SER A 480 0.53 7.66 9.60
N MET A 481 0.93 7.62 8.35
CA MET A 481 0.54 8.58 7.33
C MET A 481 -0.48 7.95 6.41
N HIS A 482 -1.66 8.54 6.29
CA HIS A 482 -2.65 8.16 5.29
C HIS A 482 -2.47 9.02 4.04
N VAL A 483 -2.44 8.37 2.88
CA VAL A 483 -2.41 9.03 1.57
C VAL A 483 -3.59 8.54 0.75
N TYR A 484 -4.46 9.46 0.34
CA TYR A 484 -5.68 9.14 -0.40
C TYR A 484 -5.38 9.18 -1.90
N HIS A 485 -4.95 8.05 -2.45
CA HIS A 485 -4.35 7.99 -3.78
C HIS A 485 -5.34 8.14 -4.93
N SER A 486 -6.57 7.68 -4.76
CA SER A 486 -7.57 7.64 -5.82
C SER A 486 -8.97 7.81 -5.23
N PRO A 487 -10.04 7.92 -6.04
CA PRO A 487 -11.42 7.92 -5.53
C PRO A 487 -11.83 6.67 -4.73
N TRP A 488 -11.09 5.56 -4.86
CA TRP A 488 -11.50 4.24 -4.36
C TRP A 488 -10.41 3.54 -3.53
N GLY A 489 -9.31 4.21 -3.22
CA GLY A 489 -8.18 3.55 -2.58
C GLY A 489 -7.20 4.50 -1.93
N TYR A 490 -6.62 4.02 -0.83
CA TYR A 490 -5.64 4.77 -0.04
C TYR A 490 -4.52 3.84 0.44
N SER A 491 -3.48 4.43 1.00
CA SER A 491 -2.45 3.71 1.75
C SER A 491 -2.30 4.28 3.15
N TRP A 492 -1.86 3.44 4.09
CA TRP A 492 -1.26 3.89 5.33
C TRP A 492 0.22 3.51 5.37
N THR A 493 1.04 4.34 6.01
CA THR A 493 2.46 4.06 6.27
C THR A 493 2.75 4.29 7.74
N ILE A 494 3.15 3.26 8.49
CA ILE A 494 3.55 3.40 9.89
C ILE A 494 4.99 3.93 9.94
N TYR A 495 5.20 4.99 10.71
CA TYR A 495 6.52 5.58 10.88
C TYR A 495 7.43 4.71 11.77
N LEU A 496 8.71 4.73 11.44
CA LEU A 496 9.79 4.24 12.29
C LEU A 496 10.06 5.23 13.44
N PRO A 497 10.76 4.81 14.50
CA PRO A 497 11.06 5.69 15.64
C PRO A 497 11.83 6.97 15.26
N ASN A 498 12.59 6.95 14.16
CA ASN A 498 13.32 8.12 13.64
C ASN A 498 12.46 9.05 12.77
N GLY A 499 11.19 8.72 12.51
CA GLY A 499 10.27 9.51 11.69
C GLY A 499 10.31 9.20 10.19
N GLU A 500 11.10 8.22 9.76
CA GLU A 500 11.08 7.70 8.38
C GLU A 500 9.86 6.79 8.17
N GLY A 501 9.29 6.79 6.96
CA GLY A 501 8.21 5.89 6.60
C GLY A 501 8.66 4.44 6.60
N GLY A 502 7.99 3.60 7.40
CA GLY A 502 8.30 2.18 7.56
C GLY A 502 7.32 1.29 6.79
N LEU A 503 6.59 0.43 7.51
CA LEU A 503 5.65 -0.51 6.91
C LEU A 503 4.48 0.20 6.24
N LEU A 504 4.02 -0.36 5.14
CA LEU A 504 2.99 0.23 4.30
C LEU A 504 1.98 -0.83 3.90
N TRP A 505 0.71 -0.44 3.90
CA TRP A 505 -0.35 -1.20 3.26
C TRP A 505 -1.28 -0.29 2.45
N THR A 506 -1.99 -0.88 1.52
CA THR A 506 -2.97 -0.23 0.66
C THR A 506 -4.32 -0.93 0.78
N SER A 507 -5.40 -0.16 0.73
CA SER A 507 -6.74 -0.70 0.91
C SER A 507 -7.75 0.00 0.00
N PRO A 508 -8.77 -0.71 -0.48
CA PRO A 508 -9.95 -0.05 -1.03
C PRO A 508 -10.65 0.75 0.06
N CYS A 509 -11.22 1.89 -0.33
CA CYS A 509 -11.94 2.76 0.57
C CYS A 509 -13.00 3.59 -0.15
N VAL A 510 -13.86 4.23 0.63
CA VAL A 510 -14.80 5.24 0.17
C VAL A 510 -14.65 6.51 1.01
N TYR A 511 -14.92 7.67 0.39
CA TYR A 511 -14.92 8.97 1.06
C TYR A 511 -16.29 9.62 0.91
N ILE A 512 -16.78 10.20 2.01
CA ILE A 512 -18.06 10.86 2.09
C ILE A 512 -17.85 12.26 2.62
N LYS A 513 -18.45 13.25 1.97
CA LYS A 513 -18.52 14.61 2.45
C LYS A 513 -19.76 14.78 3.32
N LEU A 514 -19.54 15.16 4.57
CA LEU A 514 -20.59 15.46 5.54
C LEU A 514 -20.86 16.97 5.57
N ARG A 515 -19.79 17.75 5.75
CA ARG A 515 -19.81 19.22 5.74
C ARG A 515 -18.55 19.75 5.07
N LYS A 516 -18.39 21.08 5.00
CA LYS A 516 -17.12 21.69 4.60
C LYS A 516 -16.03 21.28 5.61
N ASP A 517 -14.93 20.73 5.09
CA ASP A 517 -13.76 20.28 5.88
C ASP A 517 -14.05 19.16 6.90
N ILE A 518 -15.17 18.45 6.72
CA ILE A 518 -15.56 17.30 7.56
C ILE A 518 -15.98 16.15 6.66
N TYR A 519 -15.26 15.06 6.79
CA TYR A 519 -15.36 13.90 5.90
C TYR A 519 -15.48 12.63 6.71
N MET A 520 -16.14 11.64 6.14
CA MET A 520 -16.10 10.28 6.63
C MET A 520 -15.36 9.41 5.63
N MET A 521 -14.57 8.48 6.13
CA MET A 521 -13.85 7.51 5.33
C MET A 521 -14.04 6.13 5.93
N SER A 522 -14.26 5.15 5.07
CA SER A 522 -14.21 3.74 5.45
C SER A 522 -13.28 2.99 4.53
N TRP A 523 -12.43 2.14 5.10
CA TRP A 523 -11.56 1.23 4.37
C TRP A 523 -11.73 -0.20 4.86
N VAL A 524 -11.34 -1.16 4.02
CA VAL A 524 -11.21 -2.57 4.41
C VAL A 524 -9.78 -3.00 4.14
N GLU A 525 -9.17 -3.68 5.11
CA GLU A 525 -7.86 -4.32 4.96
C GLU A 525 -7.99 -5.62 4.15
N GLU A 526 -8.52 -5.50 2.92
CA GLU A 526 -8.59 -6.60 1.94
C GLU A 526 -7.20 -7.21 1.74
N THR A 527 -7.15 -8.53 1.60
CA THR A 527 -5.95 -9.37 1.49
C THR A 527 -4.93 -9.17 2.63
N SER A 528 -5.38 -8.65 3.78
CA SER A 528 -4.61 -8.44 5.01
C SER A 528 -5.41 -8.99 6.21
N ALA A 529 -5.67 -8.19 7.25
CA ALA A 529 -6.44 -8.63 8.42
C ALA A 529 -7.96 -8.76 8.14
N GLY A 530 -8.45 -8.12 7.08
CA GLY A 530 -9.85 -8.14 6.67
C GLY A 530 -10.78 -7.23 7.47
N GLY A 531 -10.26 -6.49 8.44
CA GLY A 531 -11.03 -5.53 9.24
C GLY A 531 -11.39 -4.25 8.47
N GLN A 532 -12.48 -3.61 8.88
CA GLN A 532 -12.95 -2.34 8.38
C GLN A 532 -12.66 -1.23 9.40
N GLY A 533 -11.88 -0.24 9.02
CA GLY A 533 -11.82 1.03 9.73
C GLY A 533 -12.84 2.01 9.17
N THR A 534 -13.54 2.73 10.03
CA THR A 534 -14.47 3.80 9.65
C THR A 534 -14.26 5.00 10.55
N VAL A 535 -13.80 6.11 9.98
CA VAL A 535 -13.44 7.33 10.71
C VAL A 535 -14.16 8.55 10.15
N LEU A 536 -14.51 9.47 11.04
CA LEU A 536 -14.96 10.81 10.73
C LEU A 536 -13.83 11.78 11.06
N MET A 537 -13.35 12.48 10.05
CA MET A 537 -12.22 13.40 10.10
C MET A 537 -12.72 14.83 10.12
N ASN A 538 -12.39 15.59 11.17
CA ASN A 538 -12.59 17.04 11.22
C ASN A 538 -11.26 17.74 10.91
N LEU A 539 -11.12 18.26 9.68
CA LEU A 539 -9.87 18.89 9.24
C LEU A 539 -9.66 20.30 9.82
N LYS A 540 -10.68 20.86 10.50
CA LYS A 540 -10.54 22.14 11.22
C LYS A 540 -9.81 21.94 12.54
N THR A 541 -10.11 20.84 13.23
CA THR A 541 -9.49 20.47 14.52
C THR A 541 -8.30 19.53 14.36
N MET A 542 -8.15 18.92 13.18
CA MET A 542 -7.14 17.89 12.90
C MET A 542 -7.24 16.74 13.90
N HIS A 543 -8.46 16.25 14.12
CA HIS A 543 -8.77 15.12 15.00
C HIS A 543 -9.84 14.29 14.33
N ASP A 544 -9.65 12.96 14.30
CA ASP A 544 -10.70 12.03 13.91
C ASP A 544 -11.28 11.27 15.11
N CYS A 545 -12.44 10.68 14.88
CA CYS A 545 -13.02 9.65 15.72
C CYS A 545 -13.59 8.56 14.83
N GLY A 546 -13.66 7.34 15.33
CA GLY A 546 -14.17 6.25 14.54
C GLY A 546 -14.26 4.92 15.25
N ILE A 547 -14.48 3.91 14.43
CA ILE A 547 -14.51 2.53 14.85
C ILE A 547 -13.65 1.65 13.95
N PHE A 548 -13.23 0.52 14.50
CA PHE A 548 -12.68 -0.60 13.76
C PHE A 548 -13.56 -1.82 14.00
N TYR A 549 -14.09 -2.39 12.92
CA TYR A 549 -14.99 -3.53 12.90
C TYR A 549 -14.35 -4.71 12.18
N GLY A 550 -14.44 -5.92 12.72
CA GLY A 550 -13.86 -7.10 12.06
C GLY A 550 -13.88 -8.34 12.94
N LEU A 551 -13.11 -9.35 12.58
CA LEU A 551 -12.95 -10.56 13.38
C LEU A 551 -11.82 -10.39 14.39
N GLY A 552 -12.14 -10.57 15.67
CA GLY A 552 -11.17 -10.65 16.75
C GLY A 552 -10.73 -12.09 17.04
N GLU A 553 -10.21 -12.29 18.25
CA GLU A 553 -9.84 -13.61 18.77
C GLU A 553 -11.03 -14.59 18.71
N GLY A 554 -10.77 -15.84 18.32
CA GLY A 554 -11.80 -16.87 18.22
C GLY A 554 -12.82 -16.65 17.09
N ASN A 555 -12.50 -15.81 16.09
CA ASN A 555 -13.40 -15.48 14.96
C ASN A 555 -14.74 -14.86 15.40
N GLN A 556 -14.74 -14.12 16.52
CA GLN A 556 -15.90 -13.35 16.96
C GLN A 556 -15.92 -11.99 16.26
N ALA A 557 -17.10 -11.51 15.86
CA ALA A 557 -17.25 -10.14 15.40
C ALA A 557 -16.91 -9.17 16.55
N GLY A 558 -16.09 -8.17 16.27
CA GLY A 558 -15.64 -7.19 17.24
C GLY A 558 -15.78 -5.77 16.70
N LEU A 559 -16.13 -4.84 17.59
CA LEU A 559 -16.22 -3.41 17.31
C LEU A 559 -15.41 -2.66 18.37
N SER A 560 -14.42 -1.87 17.96
CA SER A 560 -13.57 -1.10 18.87
C SER A 560 -13.50 0.37 18.45
N SER A 561 -13.25 1.27 19.39
CA SER A 561 -13.12 2.71 19.11
C SER A 561 -11.71 3.06 18.68
N ILE A 562 -11.60 3.95 17.71
CA ILE A 562 -10.33 4.51 17.26
C ILE A 562 -10.42 6.04 17.16
N GLY A 563 -9.28 6.72 17.30
CA GLY A 563 -9.17 8.15 17.05
C GLY A 563 -7.73 8.64 17.22
N ALA A 564 -7.40 9.70 16.51
CA ALA A 564 -6.04 10.16 16.32
C ALA A 564 -5.99 11.67 16.10
N PHE A 565 -4.93 12.27 16.63
CA PHE A 565 -4.56 13.62 16.26
C PHE A 565 -3.83 13.62 14.92
N ALA A 566 -4.12 14.62 14.11
CA ALA A 566 -3.61 14.71 12.76
C ALA A 566 -2.65 15.88 12.54
N ARG A 567 -1.79 15.72 11.54
CA ARG A 567 -1.05 16.83 10.91
C ARG A 567 -1.17 16.71 9.41
N ASN A 568 -1.26 17.85 8.74
CA ASN A 568 -1.25 17.90 7.28
C ASN A 568 0.14 17.52 6.78
N ALA A 569 0.21 16.52 5.91
CA ALA A 569 1.45 16.06 5.29
C ALA A 569 1.63 16.60 3.86
N GLY A 570 0.66 17.33 3.31
CA GLY A 570 0.70 17.89 1.97
C GLY A 570 -0.24 17.20 1.00
N SER A 571 0.03 17.34 -0.30
CA SER A 571 -0.81 16.79 -1.35
C SER A 571 -0.09 16.57 -2.68
N PHE A 572 -0.69 15.75 -3.52
CA PHE A 572 -0.35 15.56 -4.93
C PHE A 572 -1.45 16.11 -5.85
N ASP A 573 -1.06 16.72 -6.96
CA ASP A 573 -1.97 17.12 -8.05
C ASP A 573 -2.28 15.94 -8.99
N ILE A 574 -3.14 15.03 -8.52
CA ILE A 574 -3.41 13.76 -9.21
C ILE A 574 -4.87 13.59 -9.64
N LEU A 575 -5.78 14.43 -9.16
CA LEU A 575 -7.20 14.30 -9.50
C LEU A 575 -7.43 14.40 -11.02
N LYS A 576 -6.59 15.16 -11.73
CA LYS A 576 -6.59 15.30 -13.19
C LYS A 576 -6.39 13.99 -13.97
N TYR A 577 -5.84 12.95 -13.35
CA TYR A 577 -5.71 11.63 -13.98
C TYR A 577 -6.91 10.71 -13.72
N TYR A 578 -7.80 11.12 -12.81
CA TYR A 578 -9.03 10.42 -12.50
C TYR A 578 -10.20 11.21 -13.11
N GLU A 579 -10.39 11.08 -14.42
CA GLU A 579 -11.61 11.58 -15.04
C GLU A 579 -12.80 10.76 -14.52
N LEU A 580 -13.84 11.46 -14.04
CA LEU A 580 -15.16 10.90 -13.82
C LEU A 580 -15.64 10.34 -15.16
N LYS A 581 -15.38 9.06 -15.45
CA LYS A 581 -16.15 8.30 -16.43
C LYS A 581 -17.54 8.08 -15.84
N THR A 582 -18.30 9.15 -15.66
CA THR A 582 -19.76 9.08 -15.66
C THR A 582 -20.14 8.58 -17.04
N LYS A 583 -20.38 7.28 -17.14
CA LYS A 583 -21.35 6.77 -18.11
C LYS A 583 -22.72 6.84 -17.47
#